data_AF-A0A062V5W0-F1
#
_entry.id   AF-A0A062V5W0-F1
#
_cell.length_a   1.000
_cell.length_b   1.000
_cell.length_c   1.000
_cell.angle_alpha   90.00
_cell.angle_beta   90.00
_cell.angle_gamma   90.00
#
_symmetry.space_group_name_H-M   'P 1'
#
loop_
_entity.id
_entity.type
_entity.pdbx_description
1 polymer ?
#
loop_
_entity_poly.entity_id
_entity_poly.type
_entity_poly.pdbx_seq_one_letter_code
_entity_poly.pdbx_strand_id
1 'polypeptide(L)'
;MRLWSIHPKYLDRAGLVALWRESLLAQKVLREETKGYKRHPQLKRFWGHPNPVGAIANYLIAVWEESKRRGYNFDKGKIGTVAPVEKIPVTRGQLKYEFDRLCDKLKSRNIVRYRELLSIKEIECHPIFEVIEGGVEEWEATGNYRSLANKNEDFNLAEYCV
;
A
#
# COMPACT_ATOMS: atom_id res chain seq x y z
N MET A 1 8.11 -5.66 5.03
CA MET A 1 7.93 -4.45 4.22
C MET A 1 6.68 -4.64 3.37
N ARG A 2 5.69 -3.78 3.53
CA ARG A 2 4.47 -3.72 2.73
C ARG A 2 4.20 -2.25 2.40
N LEU A 3 4.39 -1.90 1.14
CA LEU A 3 3.98 -0.62 0.58
C LEU A 3 2.60 -0.81 -0.05
N TRP A 4 1.60 -0.17 0.54
CA TRP A 4 0.22 -0.22 0.07
C TRP A 4 0.04 0.76 -1.10
N SER A 5 -0.60 0.29 -2.16
CA SER A 5 -1.07 1.03 -3.32
C SER A 5 -2.46 1.63 -3.07
N ILE A 6 -3.23 1.09 -2.12
CA ILE A 6 -4.47 1.72 -1.63
C ILE A 6 -4.16 2.98 -0.80
N HIS A 7 -5.10 3.93 -0.78
CA HIS A 7 -4.93 5.17 -0.04
C HIS A 7 -4.69 4.90 1.47
N PRO A 8 -3.70 5.55 2.14
CA PRO A 8 -3.38 5.33 3.55
C PRO A 8 -4.57 5.55 4.50
N LYS A 9 -5.58 6.29 4.03
CA LYS A 9 -6.84 6.50 4.75
C LYS A 9 -7.51 5.21 5.18
N TYR A 10 -7.38 4.11 4.45
CA TYR A 10 -8.08 2.87 4.84
C TYR A 10 -7.45 2.17 6.04
N LEU A 11 -6.15 2.37 6.27
CA LEU A 11 -5.41 1.71 7.34
C LEU A 11 -5.92 2.12 8.72
N ASP A 12 -5.90 1.18 9.67
CA ASP A 12 -6.05 1.47 11.09
C ASP A 12 -4.77 2.08 11.68
N ARG A 13 -4.80 2.46 12.96
CA ARG A 13 -3.64 3.05 13.66
C ARG A 13 -2.37 2.19 13.51
N ALA A 14 -2.48 0.88 13.77
CA ALA A 14 -1.34 -0.02 13.69
C ALA A 14 -0.80 -0.14 12.26
N GLY A 15 -1.69 -0.24 11.27
CA GLY A 15 -1.34 -0.28 9.86
C GLY A 15 -0.63 0.99 9.39
N LEU A 16 -1.12 2.17 9.79
CA LEU A 16 -0.52 3.44 9.39
C LEU A 16 0.88 3.64 9.99
N VAL A 17 1.07 3.28 11.26
CA VAL A 17 2.40 3.32 11.92
C VAL A 17 3.37 2.33 11.27
N ALA A 18 2.91 1.12 10.95
CA ALA A 18 3.72 0.14 10.24
C ALA A 18 4.11 0.65 8.84
N LEU A 19 3.15 1.18 8.08
CA LEU A 19 3.38 1.73 6.74
C LEU A 19 4.44 2.83 6.76
N TRP A 20 4.37 3.75 7.72
CA TRP A 20 5.38 4.80 7.88
C TRP A 20 6.79 4.23 8.06
N ARG A 21 6.96 3.28 8.99
CA ARG A 21 8.28 2.67 9.27
C ARG A 21 8.82 1.89 8.07
N GLU A 22 7.95 1.14 7.39
CA GLU A 22 8.33 0.34 6.22
C GLU A 22 8.64 1.22 5.00
N SER A 23 7.95 2.35 4.83
CA SER A 23 8.21 3.33 3.77
C SER A 23 9.53 4.07 4.00
N LEU A 24 9.87 4.39 5.24
CA LEU A 24 11.19 4.95 5.57
C LEU A 24 12.31 3.93 5.30
N LEU A 25 12.07 2.64 5.58
CA LEU A 25 13.02 1.59 5.19
C LEU A 25 13.15 1.49 3.67
N ALA A 26 12.04 1.53 2.92
CA ALA A 26 12.05 1.55 1.46
C ALA A 26 12.87 2.73 0.92
N GLN A 27 12.72 3.92 1.50
CA GLN A 27 13.52 5.09 1.14
C GLN A 27 15.02 4.83 1.32
N LYS A 28 15.44 4.25 2.45
CA LYS A 28 16.85 3.89 2.67
C LYS A 28 17.35 2.85 1.67
N VAL A 29 16.52 1.87 1.33
CA VAL A 29 16.87 0.85 0.33
C VAL A 29 17.08 1.47 -1.05
N LEU A 30 16.19 2.38 -1.46
CA LEU A 30 16.27 3.09 -2.75
C LEU A 30 17.41 4.10 -2.83
N ARG A 31 17.97 4.52 -1.68
CA ARG A 31 19.22 5.29 -1.58
C ARG A 31 20.47 4.43 -1.41
N GLU A 32 20.31 3.11 -1.47
CA GLU A 32 21.40 2.16 -1.26
C GLU A 32 22.07 2.24 0.13
N GLU A 33 21.41 2.86 1.11
CA GLU A 33 21.89 3.04 2.49
C GLU A 33 21.73 1.78 3.35
N THR A 34 21.22 0.67 2.79
CA THR A 34 20.99 -0.59 3.50
C THR A 34 21.89 -1.71 3.00
N LYS A 35 22.32 -2.59 3.91
CA LYS A 35 23.03 -3.83 3.55
C LYS A 35 22.07 -4.93 3.04
N GLY A 36 20.82 -4.93 3.51
CA GLY A 36 19.77 -5.91 3.14
C GLY A 36 18.52 -5.27 2.52
N TYR A 37 17.49 -6.07 2.26
CA TYR A 37 16.19 -5.66 1.66
C TYR A 37 16.22 -5.14 0.21
N LYS A 38 17.38 -5.15 -0.45
CA LYS A 38 17.57 -4.61 -1.82
C LYS A 38 16.69 -5.28 -2.90
N ARG A 39 16.31 -6.55 -2.70
CA ARG A 39 15.54 -7.36 -3.65
C ARG A 39 14.06 -7.49 -3.29
N HIS A 40 13.52 -6.56 -2.50
CA HIS A 40 12.12 -6.64 -2.11
C HIS A 40 11.19 -6.49 -3.34
N PRO A 41 10.29 -7.44 -3.63
CA PRO A 41 9.50 -7.43 -4.87
C PRO A 41 8.70 -6.15 -5.10
N GLN A 42 8.07 -5.59 -4.05
CA GLN A 42 7.32 -4.34 -4.16
C GLN A 42 8.16 -3.10 -4.44
N LEU A 43 9.50 -3.17 -4.29
CA LEU A 43 10.37 -2.06 -4.68
C LEU A 43 10.65 -2.06 -6.19
N LYS A 44 10.37 -3.15 -6.92
CA LYS A 44 10.57 -3.24 -8.37
C LYS A 44 9.87 -2.10 -9.12
N ARG A 45 8.65 -1.75 -8.71
CA ARG A 45 7.87 -0.63 -9.29
C ARG A 45 8.47 0.76 -9.01
N PHE A 46 9.20 0.92 -7.91
CA PHE A 46 9.92 2.18 -7.63
C PHE A 46 11.26 2.22 -8.36
N TRP A 47 11.98 1.09 -8.45
CA TRP A 47 13.22 0.99 -9.22
C TRP A 47 13.02 1.21 -10.72
N GLY A 48 11.87 0.81 -11.26
CA GLY A 48 11.50 1.09 -12.65
C GLY A 48 11.10 2.54 -12.93
N HIS A 49 10.97 3.38 -11.91
CA HIS A 49 10.62 4.79 -12.07
C HIS A 49 11.86 5.63 -12.44
N PRO A 50 11.78 6.64 -13.33
CA PRO A 50 12.93 7.49 -13.70
C PRO A 50 13.60 8.21 -12.52
N ASN A 51 12.85 8.44 -11.44
CA ASN A 51 13.34 9.01 -10.19
C ASN A 51 12.84 8.21 -8.97
N PRO A 52 13.49 7.09 -8.60
CA PRO A 52 13.03 6.21 -7.52
C PRO A 52 13.01 6.91 -6.15
N VAL A 53 14.02 7.75 -5.87
CA VAL A 53 14.15 8.47 -4.59
C VAL A 53 13.06 9.54 -4.45
N GLY A 54 12.76 10.28 -5.53
CA GLY A 54 11.65 11.23 -5.56
C GLY A 54 10.29 10.54 -5.42
N ALA A 55 10.09 9.40 -6.07
CA ALA A 55 8.84 8.64 -6.00
C ALA A 55 8.53 8.14 -4.57
N ILE A 56 9.53 7.56 -3.88
CA ILE A 56 9.32 7.12 -2.49
C ILE A 56 9.17 8.31 -1.52
N ALA A 57 9.80 9.45 -1.79
CA ALA A 57 9.59 10.67 -1.01
C ALA A 57 8.14 11.17 -1.14
N ASN A 58 7.59 11.21 -2.35
CA ASN A 58 6.17 11.55 -2.58
C ASN A 58 5.22 10.52 -1.96
N TYR A 59 5.58 9.23 -1.98
CA TYR A 59 4.85 8.20 -1.25
C TYR A 59 4.78 8.54 0.26
N LEU A 60 5.92 8.82 0.87
CA LEU A 60 6.02 9.20 2.28
C LEU A 60 5.25 10.47 2.63
N ILE A 61 5.17 11.45 1.71
CA ILE A 61 4.38 12.67 1.91
C ILE A 61 2.91 12.36 2.11
N ALA A 62 2.29 11.56 1.26
CA ALA A 62 0.87 11.21 1.41
C ALA A 62 0.60 10.40 2.70
N VAL A 63 1.53 9.54 3.11
CA VAL A 63 1.45 8.85 4.43
C VAL A 63 1.54 9.84 5.58
N TRP A 64 2.45 10.82 5.48
CA TRP A 64 2.61 11.88 6.49
C TRP A 64 1.37 12.79 6.56
N GLU A 65 0.82 13.21 5.43
CA GLU A 65 -0.41 14.01 5.35
C GLU A 65 -1.58 13.30 6.03
N GLU A 66 -1.76 12.00 5.74
CA GLU A 66 -2.78 11.20 6.40
C GLU A 66 -2.54 11.09 7.90
N SER A 67 -1.28 10.99 8.32
CA SER A 67 -0.93 10.96 9.74
C SER A 67 -1.28 12.29 10.43
N LYS A 68 -0.98 13.42 9.78
CA LYS A 68 -1.27 14.76 10.26
C LYS A 68 -2.77 14.99 10.37
N ARG A 69 -3.53 14.57 9.35
CA ARG A 69 -5.00 14.64 9.33
C ARG A 69 -5.65 13.93 10.52
N ARG A 70 -5.01 12.87 11.02
CA ARG A 70 -5.47 12.10 12.19
C ARG A 70 -4.85 12.54 13.52
N GLY A 71 -4.04 13.59 13.53
CA GLY A 71 -3.38 14.10 14.74
C GLY A 71 -2.17 13.30 15.22
N TYR A 72 -1.55 12.48 14.36
CA TYR A 72 -0.27 11.83 14.66
C TYR A 72 0.90 12.77 14.39
N ASN A 73 1.99 12.59 15.16
CA ASN A 73 3.22 13.37 15.03
C ASN A 73 4.33 12.58 14.31
N PHE A 74 4.10 12.20 13.05
CA PHE A 74 5.18 11.63 12.24
C PHE A 74 6.18 12.71 11.85
N ASP A 75 7.45 12.40 12.05
CA ASP A 75 8.55 13.32 11.78
C ASP A 75 8.77 13.52 10.27
N LYS A 76 8.27 14.65 9.75
CA LYS A 76 8.42 15.04 8.34
C LYS A 76 9.89 15.14 7.92
N GLY A 77 10.81 15.45 8.84
CA GLY A 77 12.24 15.59 8.56
C GLY A 77 12.92 14.28 8.15
N LYS A 78 12.26 13.13 8.33
CA LYS A 78 12.76 11.82 7.89
C LYS A 78 12.49 11.54 6.40
N ILE A 79 11.60 12.31 5.79
CA ILE A 79 11.34 12.26 4.35
C ILE A 79 12.47 13.03 3.68
N GLY A 80 13.16 12.45 2.69
CA GLY A 80 14.14 13.26 1.97
C GLY A 80 13.52 14.07 0.85
N THR A 81 14.37 14.48 -0.08
CA THR A 81 14.02 15.46 -1.10
C THR A 81 12.82 15.04 -1.93
N VAL A 82 11.76 15.84 -1.84
CA VAL A 82 10.56 15.70 -2.65
C VAL A 82 10.79 16.47 -3.95
N ALA A 83 10.47 15.83 -5.08
CA ALA A 83 10.47 16.46 -6.39
C ALA A 83 9.16 16.08 -7.11
N PRO A 84 8.66 16.91 -8.04
CA PRO A 84 7.63 16.47 -8.97
C PRO A 84 8.08 15.21 -9.70
N VAL A 85 7.23 14.20 -9.74
CA VAL A 85 7.50 12.89 -10.36
C VAL A 85 6.25 12.40 -11.07
N GLU A 86 6.45 11.56 -12.08
CA GLU A 86 5.36 10.86 -12.73
C GLU A 86 4.72 9.86 -11.77
N LYS A 87 3.47 9.49 -12.05
CA LYS A 87 2.78 8.47 -11.29
C LYS A 87 3.31 7.09 -11.68
N ILE A 88 3.31 6.18 -10.71
CA ILE A 88 3.65 4.78 -10.94
C ILE A 88 2.36 4.03 -11.32
N PRO A 89 2.31 3.28 -12.42
CA PRO A 89 1.13 2.48 -12.74
C PRO A 89 0.92 1.40 -11.66
N VAL A 90 -0.35 1.17 -11.32
CA VAL A 90 -0.78 0.02 -10.52
C VAL A 90 -2.07 -0.54 -11.08
N THR A 91 -2.18 -1.85 -11.15
CA THR A 91 -3.39 -2.47 -11.68
C THR A 91 -4.59 -2.35 -10.75
N ARG A 92 -5.79 -2.30 -11.32
CA ARG A 92 -7.06 -2.41 -10.59
C ARG A 92 -7.15 -3.70 -9.77
N GLY A 93 -6.68 -4.82 -10.32
CA GLY A 93 -6.62 -6.10 -9.63
C GLY A 93 -5.75 -6.06 -8.36
N GLN A 94 -4.61 -5.36 -8.41
CA GLN A 94 -3.74 -5.18 -7.25
C GLN A 94 -4.40 -4.34 -6.16
N LEU A 95 -5.09 -3.25 -6.52
CA LEU A 95 -5.81 -2.43 -5.53
C LEU A 95 -6.89 -3.22 -4.82
N LYS A 96 -7.69 -3.99 -5.58
CA LYS A 96 -8.71 -4.85 -5.00
C LYS A 96 -8.08 -5.88 -4.06
N TYR A 97 -7.04 -6.58 -4.52
CA TYR A 97 -6.33 -7.58 -3.71
C TYR A 97 -5.79 -6.99 -2.40
N GLU A 98 -5.19 -5.80 -2.46
CA GLU A 98 -4.72 -5.10 -1.27
C GLU A 98 -5.86 -4.72 -0.31
N PHE A 99 -6.95 -4.18 -0.83
CA PHE A 99 -8.10 -3.78 -0.02
C PHE A 99 -8.74 -4.98 0.70
N ASP A 100 -8.92 -6.10 -0.01
CA ASP A 100 -9.43 -7.34 0.57
C ASP A 100 -8.50 -7.85 1.68
N ARG A 101 -7.18 -7.86 1.43
CA ARG A 101 -6.16 -8.25 2.42
C ARG A 101 -6.12 -7.35 3.65
N LEU A 102 -6.44 -6.06 3.48
CA LEU A 102 -6.61 -5.15 4.62
C LEU A 102 -7.86 -5.52 5.41
N CYS A 103 -8.99 -5.75 4.74
CA CYS A 103 -10.25 -6.13 5.38
C CYS A 103 -10.10 -7.42 6.21
N ASP A 104 -9.46 -8.45 5.66
CA ASP A 104 -9.17 -9.71 6.37
C ASP A 104 -8.40 -9.48 7.67
N LYS A 105 -7.37 -8.63 7.62
CA LYS A 105 -6.55 -8.29 8.81
C LYS A 105 -7.35 -7.49 9.83
N LEU A 106 -8.24 -6.62 9.39
CA LEU A 106 -9.04 -5.79 10.28
C LEU A 106 -10.19 -6.56 10.92
N LYS A 107 -10.72 -7.61 10.27
CA LYS A 107 -11.80 -8.43 10.81
C LYS A 107 -11.50 -8.94 12.23
N SER A 108 -10.27 -9.34 12.51
CA SER A 108 -9.83 -9.78 13.84
C SER A 108 -9.23 -8.67 14.70
N ARG A 109 -8.51 -7.71 14.09
CA ARG A 109 -7.74 -6.69 14.83
C ARG A 109 -8.54 -5.44 15.19
N ASN A 110 -9.50 -5.05 14.35
CA ASN A 110 -10.25 -3.81 14.50
C ASN A 110 -11.60 -3.92 13.76
N ILE A 111 -12.58 -4.51 14.44
CA ILE A 111 -13.90 -4.79 13.86
C ILE A 111 -14.66 -3.51 13.46
N VAL A 112 -14.46 -2.40 14.19
CA VAL A 112 -15.09 -1.12 13.87
C VAL A 112 -14.58 -0.63 12.51
N ARG A 113 -13.26 -0.59 12.33
CA ARG A 113 -12.66 -0.17 11.06
C ARG A 113 -13.04 -1.11 9.92
N TYR A 114 -13.08 -2.42 10.18
CA TYR A 114 -13.54 -3.40 9.19
C TYR A 114 -14.96 -3.09 8.69
N ARG A 115 -15.91 -2.84 9.61
CA ARG A 115 -17.30 -2.51 9.24
C ARG A 115 -17.40 -1.23 8.42
N GLU A 116 -16.62 -0.20 8.74
CA GLU A 116 -16.57 1.04 7.94
C GLU A 116 -16.12 0.75 6.50
N LEU A 117 -15.12 -0.13 6.32
CA LEU A 117 -14.59 -0.47 5.00
C LEU A 117 -15.54 -1.28 4.12
N LEU A 118 -16.48 -2.05 4.71
CA LEU A 118 -17.47 -2.83 3.93
C LEU A 118 -18.39 -1.95 3.08
N SER A 119 -18.56 -0.68 3.45
CA SER A 119 -19.40 0.28 2.71
C SER A 119 -18.70 0.92 1.50
N ILE A 120 -17.39 0.70 1.34
CA ILE A 120 -16.60 1.34 0.28
C ILE A 120 -16.84 0.64 -1.05
N LYS A 121 -17.40 1.37 -2.01
CA LYS A 121 -17.67 0.89 -3.38
C LYS A 121 -16.51 1.17 -4.33
N GLU A 122 -15.78 2.26 -4.09
CA GLU A 122 -14.66 2.70 -4.91
C GLU A 122 -13.40 2.80 -4.05
N ILE A 123 -12.39 2.01 -4.40
CA ILE A 123 -11.12 1.95 -3.69
C ILE A 123 -10.24 3.08 -4.23
N GLU A 124 -10.01 4.08 -3.40
CA GLU A 124 -9.07 5.15 -3.74
C GLU A 124 -7.63 4.66 -3.67
N CYS A 125 -6.88 5.05 -4.70
CA CYS A 125 -5.48 4.74 -4.82
C CYS A 125 -4.63 5.77 -4.06
N HIS A 126 -3.46 5.35 -3.62
CA HIS A 126 -2.47 6.25 -3.05
C HIS A 126 -2.00 7.26 -4.15
N PRO A 127 -1.85 8.58 -3.84
CA PRO A 127 -1.69 9.63 -4.87
C PRO A 127 -0.52 9.49 -5.86
N ILE A 128 0.57 8.84 -5.45
CA ILE A 128 1.73 8.55 -6.32
C ILE A 128 1.46 7.51 -7.41
N PHE A 129 0.32 6.83 -7.37
CA PHE A 129 -0.02 5.82 -8.36
C PHE A 129 -1.15 6.27 -9.28
N GLU A 130 -1.15 5.68 -10.47
CA GLU A 130 -2.23 5.78 -11.45
C GLU A 130 -2.81 4.39 -11.67
N VAL A 131 -4.14 4.29 -11.63
CA VAL A 131 -4.83 3.01 -11.77
C VAL A 131 -4.96 2.66 -13.24
N ILE A 132 -4.42 1.51 -13.62
CA ILE A 132 -4.56 0.92 -14.95
C ILE A 132 -5.34 -0.39 -14.89
N GLU A 133 -5.91 -0.81 -16.01
CA GLU A 133 -6.55 -2.12 -16.08
C GLU A 133 -5.51 -3.26 -16.01
N GLY A 134 -5.85 -4.34 -15.30
CA GLY A 134 -4.97 -5.49 -15.13
C GLY A 134 -5.28 -6.34 -13.90
N GLY A 135 -4.67 -7.54 -13.84
CA GLY A 135 -4.78 -8.48 -12.73
C GLY A 135 -3.90 -8.14 -11.53
N VAL A 136 -3.77 -9.05 -10.56
CA VAL A 136 -2.85 -8.87 -9.42
C VAL A 136 -1.41 -8.80 -9.91
N GLU A 137 -0.62 -7.90 -9.33
CA GLU A 137 0.74 -7.63 -9.80
C GLU A 137 1.69 -8.79 -9.47
N GLU A 138 2.60 -9.09 -10.40
CA GLU A 138 3.47 -10.27 -10.33
C GLU A 138 4.30 -10.33 -9.04
N TRP A 139 4.64 -9.17 -8.46
CA TRP A 139 5.42 -9.11 -7.21
C TRP A 139 4.68 -9.69 -6.01
N GLU A 140 3.35 -9.81 -6.04
CA GLU A 140 2.59 -10.50 -4.99
C GLU A 140 2.82 -12.01 -5.00
N ALA A 141 3.10 -12.61 -6.15
CA ALA A 141 3.33 -14.06 -6.29
C ALA A 141 4.73 -14.50 -5.85
N THR A 142 5.71 -13.58 -5.87
CA THR A 142 7.13 -13.89 -5.57
C THR A 142 7.48 -13.89 -4.08
N GLY A 143 6.63 -13.32 -3.23
CA GLY A 143 6.69 -13.54 -1.79
C GLY A 143 5.91 -14.80 -1.46
N ASN A 144 6.52 -15.77 -0.77
CA ASN A 144 5.96 -17.08 -0.41
C ASN A 144 4.57 -17.00 0.28
N TYR A 145 3.52 -16.75 -0.51
CA TYR A 145 2.10 -16.72 -0.14
C TYR A 145 1.26 -17.38 -1.26
N ARG A 146 1.81 -18.44 -1.87
CA ARG A 146 1.00 -19.44 -2.58
C ARG A 146 0.24 -20.27 -1.53
N SER A 147 -0.91 -19.77 -1.09
CA SER A 147 -1.96 -20.61 -0.52
C SER A 147 -3.39 -20.07 -0.66
N LEU A 148 -3.62 -18.93 -1.32
CA LEU A 148 -4.98 -18.39 -1.47
C LEU A 148 -5.39 -18.06 -2.92
N ALA A 149 -4.51 -18.24 -3.91
CA ALA A 149 -4.87 -18.02 -5.32
C ALA A 149 -5.55 -19.23 -5.99
N ASN A 150 -5.69 -20.36 -5.28
CA ASN A 150 -6.41 -21.55 -5.78
C ASN A 150 -7.60 -21.86 -4.87
N LYS A 151 -8.59 -20.98 -4.86
CA LYS A 151 -9.98 -21.35 -4.66
C LYS A 151 -10.84 -20.52 -5.61
N ASN A 152 -10.99 -21.05 -6.82
CA ASN A 152 -12.19 -20.83 -7.61
C ASN A 152 -13.34 -21.49 -6.83
N GLU A 153 -14.03 -20.73 -6.00
CA GLU A 153 -15.41 -21.02 -5.58
C GLU A 153 -16.16 -19.70 -5.61
N ASP A 154 -17.31 -19.72 -6.27
CA ASP A 154 -18.19 -18.60 -6.54
C ASP A 154 -18.45 -17.75 -5.28
N PHE A 155 -17.76 -16.61 -5.15
CA PHE A 155 -18.07 -15.61 -4.14
C PHE A 155 -19.17 -14.69 -4.67
N ASN A 156 -20.41 -15.11 -4.50
CA ASN A 156 -21.58 -14.27 -4.70
C ASN A 156 -21.62 -13.19 -3.61
N LEU A 157 -21.30 -11.95 -3.99
CA LEU A 157 -21.29 -10.75 -3.13
C LEU A 157 -22.70 -10.30 -2.68
N ALA A 158 -23.77 -11.03 -3.03
CA ALA A 158 -25.15 -10.67 -2.70
C ALA A 158 -25.63 -11.12 -1.30
N GLU A 159 -24.91 -11.97 -0.57
CA GLU A 159 -25.45 -12.56 0.69
C GLU A 159 -24.99 -11.92 2.01
N TYR A 160 -24.18 -10.86 1.99
CA TYR A 160 -23.70 -10.21 3.23
C TYR A 160 -24.30 -8.82 3.50
N CYS A 161 -25.41 -8.49 2.84
CA CYS A 161 -26.22 -7.31 3.17
C CYS A 161 -27.59 -7.72 3.70
N VAL A 162 -27.64 -8.12 4.97
CA VAL A 162 -28.81 -7.94 5.85
C VAL A 162 -28.31 -7.44 7.20
#